data_AF-A0A4Q1CXI0-F1
#
_entry.id   AF-A0A4Q1CXI0-F1
#
_cell.length_a   1.000
_cell.length_b   1.000
_cell.length_c   1.000
_cell.angle_alpha   90.00
_cell.angle_beta   90.00
_cell.angle_gamma   90.00
#
_symmetry.space_group_name_H-M   'P 1'
#
loop_
_entity.id
_entity.type
_entity.pdbx_description
1 polymer ?
#
loop_
_entity_poly.entity_id
_entity_poly.type
_entity_poly.pdbx_seq_one_letter_code
_entity_poly.pdbx_strand_id
1 'polypeptide(L)' 'MIGEVLQFRDLQELCQPGKRPRLATVERWARDRHIRFQYDASGGIWTTTTALNEALGLTAPASNGDTYSTDLL' A
#
# COMPACT_ATOMS: atom_id res chain seq x y z
N MET A 1 -6.73 11.81 -8.72
CA MET A 1 -6.63 11.68 -7.26
C MET A 1 -5.38 10.84 -7.01
N ILE A 2 -4.28 11.42 -6.51
CA ILE A 2 -3.10 10.62 -6.15
C ILE A 2 -3.57 9.67 -5.05
N GLY A 3 -3.62 8.38 -5.33
CA GLY A 3 -4.04 7.37 -4.35
C GLY A 3 -3.22 7.54 -3.09
N GLU A 4 -3.87 7.42 -1.94
CA GLU A 4 -3.24 7.63 -0.64
C GLU A 4 -1.99 6.75 -0.53
N VAL A 5 -0.82 7.39 -0.48
CA VAL A 5 0.47 6.72 -0.38
C VAL A 5 0.77 6.51 1.09
N LEU A 6 0.86 5.25 1.50
CA LEU A 6 1.24 4.83 2.83
C LEU A 6 2.76 4.75 2.90
N GLN A 7 3.34 5.56 3.76
CA GLN A 7 4.76 5.58 4.00
C GLN A 7 5.15 4.50 5.01
N PHE A 8 6.45 4.30 5.20
CA PHE A 8 6.96 3.33 6.15
C PHE A 8 6.34 3.48 7.55
N ARG A 9 6.16 4.73 8.02
CA ARG A 9 5.54 5.01 9.32
C ARG A 9 4.12 4.48 9.43
N ASP A 10 3.32 4.62 8.39
CA ASP A 10 1.94 4.11 8.37
C ASP A 10 1.94 2.58 8.36
N LEU A 11 2.86 1.97 7.58
CA LEU A 11 3.05 0.53 7.55
C LEU A 11 3.51 -0.03 8.90
N GLN A 12 4.31 0.71 9.67
CA GLN A 12 4.70 0.32 11.02
C GLN A 12 3.49 0.23 11.94
N GLU A 13 2.61 1.23 11.92
CA GLU A 13 1.39 1.26 12.74
C GLU A 13 0.40 0.16 12.34
N LEU A 14 0.28 -0.13 11.04
CA LEU A 14 -0.56 -1.22 10.53
C LEU A 14 0.00 -2.61 10.84
N CYS A 15 1.33 -2.78 10.73
CA CYS A 15 2.01 -4.04 11.00
C CYS A 15 1.95 -4.40 12.50
N GLN A 16 2.22 -3.43 13.38
CA GLN A 16 2.13 -3.64 14.82
C GLN A 16 1.81 -2.33 15.55
N PRO A 17 0.52 -2.05 15.84
CA PRO A 17 0.14 -0.82 16.51
C PRO A 17 0.79 -0.72 17.89
N GLY A 18 1.51 0.37 18.15
CA GLY A 18 2.18 0.64 19.42
C GLY A 18 3.57 0.03 19.60
N LYS A 19 4.04 -0.86 18.73
CA LYS A 19 5.46 -1.28 18.70
C LYS A 19 6.04 -0.93 17.35
N ARG A 20 6.84 0.13 17.26
CA ARG A 20 7.54 0.55 16.03
C ARG A 20 8.46 -0.58 15.51
N PRO A 21 7.99 -1.44 14.58
CA PRO A 21 8.76 -2.58 14.12
C PRO A 21 9.84 -2.10 13.16
N ARG A 22 10.97 -2.80 13.08
CA ARG A 22 12.06 -2.42 12.16
C ARG A 22 11.64 -2.63 10.71
N LEU A 23 12.32 -1.97 9.76
CA LEU A 23 12.10 -2.12 8.32
C LEU A 23 12.01 -3.59 7.91
N ALA A 24 12.95 -4.42 8.34
CA ALA A 24 12.97 -5.85 8.04
C ALA A 24 11.71 -6.60 8.50
N THR A 25 11.11 -6.20 9.62
CA THR A 25 9.87 -6.80 10.13
C THR A 25 8.68 -6.39 9.27
N VAL A 26 8.58 -5.10 8.93
CA VAL A 26 7.51 -4.58 8.07
C VAL A 26 7.63 -5.13 6.66
N GLU A 27 8.84 -5.24 6.11
CA GLU A 27 9.10 -5.83 4.79
C GLU A 27 8.71 -7.31 4.77
N ARG A 28 9.10 -8.08 5.80
CA ARG A 28 8.71 -9.48 5.93
C ARG A 28 7.19 -9.62 6.05
N TRP A 29 6.53 -8.77 6.82
CA TRP A 29 5.08 -8.74 6.93
C TRP A 29 4.41 -8.38 5.60
N ALA A 30 4.92 -7.37 4.88
CA ALA A 30 4.42 -6.97 3.58
C ALA A 30 4.55 -8.11 2.56
N ARG A 31 5.69 -8.81 2.58
CA ARG A 31 5.93 -9.98 1.73
C ARG A 31 5.02 -11.16 2.06
N ASP A 32 4.79 -11.44 3.34
CA ASP A 32 3.88 -12.49 3.83
C ASP A 32 2.43 -12.23 3.41
N ARG A 33 2.01 -10.96 3.44
CA ARG A 33 0.69 -10.51 2.99
C ARG A 33 0.59 -10.26 1.48
N HIS A 34 1.67 -10.48 0.72
CA HIS A 34 1.73 -10.17 -0.71
C HIS A 34 1.42 -8.70 -1.07
N ILE A 35 1.72 -7.76 -0.17
CA ILE A 35 1.57 -6.31 -0.39
C ILE A 35 2.64 -5.84 -1.37
N ARG A 36 2.23 -5.12 -2.42
CA ARG A 36 3.19 -4.49 -3.35
C ARG A 36 3.74 -3.21 -2.72
N PHE A 37 5.03 -3.21 -2.41
CA PHE A 37 5.74 -2.03 -1.90
C PHE A 37 6.88 -1.63 -2.82
N GLN A 38 7.31 -0.37 -2.73
CA GLN A 38 8.51 0.15 -3.36
C GLN A 38 9.44 0.75 -2.33
N TYR A 39 10.73 0.83 -2.65
CA TYR A 39 11.71 1.50 -1.82
C TYR A 39 11.68 3.00 -2.08
N ASP A 40 11.70 3.79 -1.01
CA ASP A 40 11.98 5.22 -1.08
C ASP A 40 13.48 5.46 -1.20
N ALA A 41 13.87 6.57 -1.84
CA ALA A 41 15.27 6.97 -1.97
C ALA A 41 15.99 7.16 -0.61
N SER A 42 15.23 7.32 0.47
CA SER A 42 15.74 7.46 1.85
C SER A 42 15.94 6.13 2.58
N GLY A 43 15.74 4.98 1.93
CA GLY A 43 15.90 3.66 2.53
C GLY A 43 14.68 3.15 3.31
N GLY A 44 13.53 3.79 3.14
CA GLY A 44 12.23 3.31 3.62
C GLY A 44 11.52 2.46 2.56
N ILE A 45 10.36 1.91 2.91
CA ILE A 45 9.41 1.37 1.94
C ILE A 45 8.12 2.20 1.97
N TRP A 46 7.49 2.34 0.82
CA TRP A 46 6.18 2.94 0.67
C TRP A 46 5.29 2.01 -0.14
N THR A 47 3.99 2.08 0.11
CA THR A 47 2.96 1.36 -0.64
C THR A 47 1.80 2.30 -0.90
N THR A 48 0.86 1.91 -1.74
CA THR A 48 -0.41 2.61 -1.86
C THR A 48 -1.47 1.91 -1.01
N THR A 49 -2.47 2.65 -0.54
CA THR A 49 -3.65 2.10 0.15
C THR A 49 -4.36 1.06 -0.74
N THR A 50 -4.38 1.27 -2.05
CA THR A 50 -4.91 0.29 -3.02
C THR A 50 -4.15 -1.02 -2.99
N ALA A 51 -2.81 -0.99 -3.12
CA ALA A 51 -1.99 -2.19 -3.11
C ALA A 51 -2.05 -2.94 -1.77
N LEU A 52 -2.20 -2.20 -0.66
CA LEU A 52 -2.44 -2.77 0.65
C LEU A 52 -3.81 -3.47 0.72
N ASN A 53 -4.87 -2.81 0.27
CA ASN A 53 -6.22 -3.35 0.32
C ASN A 53 -6.41 -4.58 -0.58
N GLU A 54 -5.78 -4.58 -1.76
CA GLU A 54 -5.72 -5.75 -2.66
C GLU A 54 -5.04 -6.94 -1.99
N ALA A 55 -3.91 -6.71 -1.33
CA ALA A 55 -3.14 -7.75 -0.65
C ALA A 55 -3.85 -8.30 0.61
N LEU A 56 -4.62 -7.46 1.30
CA LEU A 56 -5.46 -7.88 2.42
C LEU A 56 -6.75 -8.59 1.99
N GLY A 57 -7.05 -8.64 0.68
CA GLY A 57 -8.30 -9.20 0.16
C GLY A 57 -9.54 -8.38 0.56
N LEU A 58 -9.34 -7.15 1.02
CA LEU A 58 -10.41 -6.22 1.42
C LEU A 58 -11.00 -5.48 0.21
N THR A 59 -10.36 -5.59 -0.96
CA THR A 59 -10.86 -5.06 -2.21
C THR A 59 -10.79 -6.17 -3.25
N ALA A 60 -11.97 -6.60 -3.70
CA ALA A 60 -12.19 -7.30 -4.96
C ALA A 60 -11.36 -6.66 -6.08
N PRO A 61 -10.94 -7.41 -7.12
CA PRO A 61 -9.94 -6.96 -8.09
C PRO A 61 -10.17 -5.50 -8.48
N ALA A 62 -9.14 -4.68 -8.32
CA ALA A 62 -9.08 -3.40 -9.00
C ALA A 62 -9.02 -3.72 -10.50
N SER A 63 -10.20 -3.95 -11.10
CA SER A 63 -10.40 -3.84 -12.52
C SER A 63 -9.83 -2.48 -12.87
N ASN A 64 -8.69 -2.50 -13.56
CA ASN A 64 -8.19 -1.39 -14.35
C ASN A 64 -9.30 -1.05 -15.37
N GLY A 65 -10.29 -0.27 -14.92
CA GLY A 65 -11.37 0.28 -15.72
C GLY A 65 -11.05 1.74 -15.95
N ASP A 66 -10.04 1.96 -16.79
CA ASP A 66 -9.86 3.22 -17.48
C ASP A 66 -11.12 3.48 -18.31
N THR A 67 -12.03 4.32 -17.81
CA THR A 67 -13.02 5.02 -18.65
C THR A 67 -13.50 6.26 -17.92
N TYR A 68 -12.67 7.30 -17.90
CA TYR A 68 -13.19 8.67 -17.78
C TYR A 68 -13.77 9.04 -19.15
N SER A 69 -14.97 8.56 -19.48
CA SER A 69 -15.74 9.13 -20.58
C SER A 69 -16.33 10.44 -20.07
N THR A 70 -15.60 11.53 -20.29
CA THR A 70 -16.17 12.88 -20.24
C THR A 70 -17.07 13.03 -21.47
N ASP A 71 -18.31 12.54 -21.37
CA ASP A 71 -19.36 12.94 -22.32
C ASP A 71 -19.90 14.30 -21.85
N LEU A 72 -19.31 15.34 -22.43
CA LEU A 72 -19.80 16.71 -22.38
C LEU A 72 -20.92 16.83 -23.44
N LEU A 73 -22.17 16.93 -22.98
CA LEU A 73 -23.30 17.48 -23.74
C LEU A 73 -24.04 18.52 -22.90
#